data_AF-A0A0S8CQK3-F1
#
_entry.id   AF-A0A0S8CQK3-F1
#
_cell.length_a   1.000
_cell.length_b   1.000
_cell.length_c   1.000
_cell.angle_alpha   90.00
_cell.angle_beta   90.00
_cell.angle_gamma   90.00
#
_symmetry.space_group_name_H-M   'P 1'
#
loop_
_entity.id
_entity.type
_entity.pdbx_description
1 polymer ?
#
loop_
_entity_poly.entity_id
_entity_poly.type
_entity_poly.pdbx_seq_one_letter_code
_entity_poly.pdbx_strand_id
1 'polypeptide(L)'
;MQFNQELQTGKLVRRYKRFLADIELENGEILTVHCPNSGSMLGCSEPGSAVIISRSDNPARKYPHTLEMVQADSVWVGVNTSLTNKLVRE
;
A
#
# COMPACT_ATOMS: atom_id res chain seq x y z
N MET A 1 -15.00 6.43 -1.59
CA MET A 1 -13.98 7.00 -2.49
C MET A 1 -13.72 6.01 -3.60
N GLN A 2 -13.71 6.46 -4.85
CA GLN A 2 -13.32 5.63 -6.00
C GLN A 2 -11.85 5.89 -6.33
N PHE A 3 -11.06 4.84 -6.52
CA PHE A 3 -9.70 4.96 -7.04
C PHE A 3 -9.78 5.07 -8.57
N ASN A 4 -9.23 6.16 -9.12
CA ASN A 4 -9.11 6.33 -10.57
C ASN A 4 -7.85 5.66 -11.15
N GLN A 5 -7.02 5.08 -10.27
CA GLN A 5 -5.78 4.40 -10.61
C GLN A 5 -6.00 2.90 -10.68
N GLU A 6 -5.17 2.21 -11.47
CA GLU A 6 -5.12 0.76 -11.47
C GLU A 6 -4.74 0.25 -10.07
N LEU A 7 -5.56 -0.63 -9.52
CA LEU A 7 -5.32 -1.32 -8.25
C LEU A 7 -4.79 -2.72 -8.53
N GLN A 8 -3.76 -3.11 -7.77
CA GLN A 8 -3.18 -4.45 -7.84
C GLN A 8 -3.10 -5.06 -6.44
N THR A 9 -3.25 -6.38 -6.40
CA THR A 9 -3.19 -7.20 -5.18
C THR A 9 -1.83 -7.86 -5.06
N GLY A 10 -1.41 -8.11 -3.81
CA GLY A 10 -0.17 -8.81 -3.53
C GLY A 10 -0.05 -9.20 -2.07
N LYS A 11 1.14 -9.67 -1.68
CA LYS A 11 1.49 -9.99 -0.30
C LYS A 11 2.64 -9.13 0.19
N LEU A 12 2.52 -8.61 1.40
CA LEU A 12 3.58 -7.86 2.04
C LEU A 12 4.76 -8.79 2.35
N VAL A 13 5.93 -8.54 1.77
CA VAL A 13 7.15 -9.26 2.15
C VAL A 13 7.75 -8.63 3.40
N ARG A 14 7.90 -7.30 3.38
CA ARG A 14 8.39 -6.52 4.53
C ARG A 14 8.14 -5.03 4.33
N ARG A 15 8.03 -4.30 5.45
CA ARG A 15 8.09 -2.82 5.48
C ARG A 15 9.38 -2.38 6.14
N TYR A 16 10.06 -1.38 5.58
CA TYR A 16 11.34 -0.90 6.08
C TYR A 16 11.56 0.58 5.74
N LYS A 17 12.50 1.22 6.45
CA LYS A 17 12.79 2.67 6.32
C LYS A 17 11.54 3.56 6.37
N ARG A 18 10.48 3.07 7.05
CA ARG A 18 9.12 3.65 7.21
C ARG A 18 8.32 3.80 5.90
N PHE A 19 8.95 4.25 4.83
CA PHE A 19 8.29 4.67 3.58
C PHE A 19 8.46 3.68 2.42
N LEU A 20 9.07 2.52 2.67
CA LEU A 20 9.26 1.47 1.68
C LEU A 20 8.62 0.17 2.16
N ALA A 21 8.02 -0.55 1.23
CA ALA A 21 7.57 -1.92 1.43
C ALA A 21 7.90 -2.75 0.20
N ASP A 22 8.36 -3.97 0.39
CA ASP A 22 8.50 -4.94 -0.70
C ASP A 22 7.22 -5.77 -0.73
N ILE A 23 6.59 -5.85 -1.90
CA ILE A 23 5.32 -6.56 -2.15
C ILE A 23 5.54 -7.62 -3.22
N GLU A 24 5.12 -8.84 -2.96
CA GLU A 24 5.07 -9.94 -3.93
C GLU A 24 3.72 -9.92 -4.65
N LEU A 25 3.73 -9.79 -5.97
CA LEU A 25 2.54 -9.82 -6.82
C LEU A 25 2.11 -11.27 -7.11
N GLU A 26 0.91 -11.44 -7.67
CA GLU A 26 0.37 -12.76 -8.04
C GLU A 26 1.21 -13.52 -9.07
N ASN A 27 1.98 -12.81 -9.89
CA ASN A 27 2.92 -13.40 -10.85
C ASN A 27 4.26 -13.81 -10.23
N GLY A 28 4.46 -13.61 -8.91
CA GLY A 28 5.71 -13.87 -8.19
C GLY A 28 6.76 -12.76 -8.27
N GLU A 29 6.49 -11.65 -8.96
CA GLU A 29 7.38 -10.50 -9.01
C GLU A 29 7.38 -9.75 -7.68
N ILE A 30 8.57 -9.36 -7.19
CA ILE A 30 8.71 -8.54 -5.98
C ILE A 30 9.00 -7.09 -6.39
N LEU A 31 8.12 -6.19 -5.99
CA LEU A 31 8.22 -4.76 -6.23
C LEU A 31 8.44 -3.99 -4.93
N THR A 32 9.35 -3.02 -4.94
CA THR A 32 9.41 -2.01 -3.88
C THR A 32 8.39 -0.89 -4.15
N VAL A 33 7.50 -0.67 -3.19
CA VAL A 33 6.43 0.34 -3.27
C VAL A 33 6.63 1.43 -2.21
N HIS A 34 6.04 2.60 -2.46
CA HIS A 34 5.97 3.66 -1.47
C HIS A 34 4.93 3.33 -0.39
N CYS A 35 5.31 3.43 0.89
CA CYS A 35 4.41 3.33 2.03
C CYS A 35 4.10 4.75 2.56
N PRO A 36 2.92 5.32 2.27
CA PRO A 36 2.54 6.69 2.63
C PRO A 36 2.06 6.81 4.09
N ASN A 37 2.72 6.11 5.01
CA ASN A 37 2.43 6.11 6.43
C ASN A 37 3.74 6.11 7.22
N SER A 38 3.99 7.15 8.01
CA SER A 38 5.21 7.31 8.81
C SER A 38 5.12 6.69 10.21
N GLY A 39 3.92 6.25 10.61
CA GLY A 39 3.62 5.66 11.91
C GLY A 39 4.18 4.25 12.08
N SER A 40 3.96 3.65 13.25
CA SER A 40 4.44 2.29 13.56
C SER A 40 3.81 1.23 12.66
N MET A 41 2.55 1.43 12.22
CA MET A 41 1.72 0.43 11.54
C MET A 41 1.63 -0.88 12.33
N LEU A 42 1.59 -0.80 13.66
CA LEU A 42 1.39 -1.97 14.52
C LEU A 42 0.10 -2.70 14.12
N GLY A 43 0.22 -4.00 13.85
CA GLY A 43 -0.89 -4.84 13.35
C GLY A 43 -1.21 -4.65 11.86
N CYS A 44 -0.54 -3.75 11.14
CA CYS A 44 -0.79 -3.45 9.72
C CYS A 44 0.45 -3.61 8.85
N SER A 45 1.47 -4.34 9.31
CA SER A 45 2.71 -4.55 8.57
C SER A 45 3.30 -5.95 8.76
N GLU A 46 2.44 -6.95 8.99
CA GLU A 46 2.85 -8.34 9.15
C GLU A 46 3.24 -8.93 7.78
N PRO A 47 4.42 -9.57 7.66
CA PRO A 47 4.77 -10.32 6.47
C PRO A 47 3.73 -11.38 6.12
N GLY A 48 3.41 -11.50 4.83
CA GLY A 48 2.38 -12.39 4.30
C GLY A 48 0.98 -11.78 4.26
N SER A 49 0.74 -10.62 4.91
CA SER A 49 -0.55 -9.91 4.80
C SER A 49 -0.89 -9.60 3.35
N ALA A 50 -2.14 -9.81 2.97
CA ALA A 50 -2.64 -9.35 1.68
C ALA A 50 -2.61 -7.82 1.64
N VAL A 51 -2.30 -7.25 0.48
CA VAL A 51 -2.23 -5.80 0.28
C VAL A 51 -2.94 -5.38 -0.99
N ILE A 52 -3.33 -4.11 -1.02
CA ILE A 52 -3.74 -3.41 -2.23
C ILE A 52 -2.78 -2.25 -2.47
N ILE A 53 -2.23 -2.19 -3.68
CA ILE A 53 -1.37 -1.11 -4.15
C ILE A 53 -2.04 -0.37 -5.33
N SER A 54 -1.79 0.93 -5.43
CA SER A 54 -2.17 1.73 -6.60
C SER A 54 -0.95 2.03 -7.46
N ARG A 55 -1.13 2.16 -8.78
CA ARG A 55 -0.08 2.62 -9.70
C ARG A 55 -0.30 4.07 -10.12
N SER A 56 0.74 4.89 -10.04
CA SER A 56 0.75 6.27 -10.51
C SER A 56 1.46 6.37 -11.88
N ASP A 57 0.84 7.08 -12.81
CA ASP A 57 1.42 7.35 -14.15
C ASP A 57 2.46 8.47 -14.15
N ASN A 58 2.67 9.17 -13.03
CA ASN A 58 3.69 10.23 -12.94
C ASN A 58 5.12 9.65 -13.11
N PRO A 59 5.82 9.96 -14.23
CA PRO A 59 7.13 9.39 -14.53
C PRO A 59 8.25 9.93 -13.63
N ALA A 60 8.02 11.03 -12.91
CA ALA A 60 9.01 11.59 -11.98
C ALA A 60 9.11 10.80 -10.67
N ARG A 61 8.20 9.85 -10.42
CA ARG A 61 8.22 9.04 -9.21
C ARG A 61 9.28 7.94 -9.32
N LYS A 62 10.18 7.88 -8.32
CA LYS A 62 11.11 6.76 -8.16
C LYS A 62 10.38 5.43 -7.90
N TYR A 63 9.30 5.47 -7.12
CA TYR A 63 8.45 4.32 -6.84
C TYR A 63 7.04 4.62 -7.38
N PRO A 64 6.63 3.99 -8.49
CA PRO A 64 5.35 4.29 -9.14
C PRO A 64 4.16 3.72 -8.37
N HIS A 65 4.38 2.69 -7.54
CA HIS A 65 3.35 2.04 -6.76
C HIS A 65 3.26 2.61 -5.33
N THR A 66 2.04 2.71 -4.82
CA THR A 66 1.74 3.19 -3.46
C THR A 66 0.95 2.12 -2.70
N LEU A 67 1.34 1.83 -1.46
CA LEU A 67 0.59 0.95 -0.56
C LEU A 67 -0.66 1.66 -0.04
N GLU A 68 -1.83 1.18 -0.44
CA GLU A 68 -3.12 1.78 -0.09
C GLU A 68 -3.75 1.09 1.12
N MET A 69 -3.79 -0.25 1.08
CA MET A 69 -4.46 -1.05 2.10
C MET A 69 -3.65 -2.30 2.46
N VAL A 70 -3.79 -2.74 3.70
CA VAL A 70 -3.24 -4.01 4.21
C VAL A 70 -4.38 -4.76 4.88
N GLN A 71 -4.46 -6.06 4.66
CA GLN A 71 -5.39 -6.93 5.37
C GLN A 71 -4.77 -7.36 6.70
N ALA A 72 -5.50 -7.10 7.79
CA ALA A 72 -5.16 -7.50 9.15
C ALA A 72 -6.41 -8.13 9.77
N ASP A 73 -6.29 -9.27 10.45
CA ASP A 73 -7.43 -9.96 11.08
C ASP A 73 -8.67 -10.10 10.16
N SER A 74 -8.43 -10.46 8.89
CA SER A 74 -9.43 -10.58 7.82
C SER A 74 -10.17 -9.29 7.44
N VAL A 75 -9.82 -8.15 8.03
CA VAL A 75 -10.37 -6.83 7.66
C VAL A 75 -9.37 -6.02 6.85
N TRP A 76 -9.88 -5.23 5.91
CA TRP A 76 -9.06 -4.32 5.12
C TRP A 76 -8.84 -3.01 5.87
N VAL A 77 -7.58 -2.68 6.13
CA VAL A 77 -7.17 -1.43 6.79
C VAL A 77 -6.57 -0.49 5.76
N GLY A 78 -7.17 0.70 5.61
CA GLY A 78 -6.60 1.78 4.80
C GLY A 78 -5.37 2.37 5.47
N VAL A 79 -4.18 2.04 4.98
CA VAL A 79 -2.91 2.49 5.59
C VAL A 79 -2.42 3.80 5.00
N ASN A 80 -2.95 4.21 3.84
CA ASN A 80 -2.68 5.51 3.25
C ASN A 80 -3.47 6.64 3.96
N THR A 81 -2.88 7.19 5.02
CA THR A 81 -3.50 8.23 5.84
C THR A 81 -3.66 9.57 5.12
N SER A 82 -3.05 9.76 3.94
CA SER A 82 -3.25 10.97 3.14
C SER A 82 -4.66 11.06 2.53
N LEU A 83 -5.40 9.96 2.51
CA LEU A 83 -6.75 9.88 1.95
C LEU A 83 -7.85 10.21 2.95
N THR A 84 -7.58 10.19 4.26
CA THR A 84 -8.60 10.32 5.31
C THR A 84 -9.47 11.57 5.14
N ASN A 85 -8.86 12.74 4.93
CA ASN A 85 -9.59 13.99 4.77
C ASN A 85 -10.40 14.04 3.46
N LYS A 86 -9.97 13.34 2.42
CA LYS A 86 -10.71 13.25 1.15
C LYS A 86 -11.95 12.38 1.33
N LEU A 87 -11.81 11.27 2.03
CA LEU A 87 -12.91 10.34 2.31
C LEU A 87 -14.03 11.01 3.14
N VAL A 88 -13.67 11.83 4.13
CA VAL A 88 -14.67 12.54 4.96
C VAL A 88 -15.43 13.63 4.18
N ARG A 89 -14.84 14.16 3.11
CA ARG A 89 -15.43 15.23 2.29
C ARG A 89 -16.32 14.71 1.15
N GLU A 90 -16.42 13.39 0.97
CA GLU A 90 -17.16 12.75 -0.12
C GLU A 90 -18.68 12.85 0.02
#